data_AF-A0A3M1V4H5-F1
#
_entry.id   AF-A0A3M1V4H5-F1
#
_cell.length_a   1.000
_cell.length_b   1.000
_cell.length_c   1.000
_cell.angle_alpha   90.00
_cell.angle_beta   90.00
_cell.angle_gamma   90.00
#
_symmetry.space_group_name_H-M   'P 1'
#
loop_
_entity.id
_entity.type
_entity.pdbx_description
1 polymer ?
#
loop_
_entity_poly.entity_id
_entity_poly.type
_entity_poly.pdbx_seq_one_letter_code
_entity_poly.pdbx_strand_id
1 'polypeptide(L)'
;MEELAMNAWCRWSDLFGNGNGPVACSCWVAFLIVAVAAPLAAADDDPLEPFGSKAAQAEKKLAAAGVRLEKRPIFANVTIHDLQDCDPKVIDWASAWVAHPFHALGSVSIHSSSFRGLSVEEAAARLVKGNPLSLSLAGTDCGEDIWSAISGAPSLEYLNLSGTDVTGERMWQAHGLPRLRRLVLDNTRLDRTAYPALAACFPDLEELSLKGSTITDQDFPFLTKLNRLRTLDLSHTAITTAGLGAIPSQDSPWTRTWNLETLCLRDTEVGNEGLGASGPLVRLPRLDTLDLTRTKVDAEGLREIAELIKYRYYPSLHTVIVEETQVDEKTRQVVEEAVRKEALRETFRVYVVPKGR
;
A
#
# COMPACT_ATOMS: atom_id res chain seq x y z
N MET A 1 29.09 20.83 18.45
CA MET A 1 28.25 19.91 17.64
C MET A 1 26.93 20.57 17.27
N GLU A 2 26.18 21.15 18.22
CA GLU A 2 25.00 21.99 17.94
C GLU A 2 25.34 23.21 17.06
N GLU A 3 26.48 23.86 17.31
CA GLU A 3 26.93 25.03 16.53
C GLU A 3 27.25 24.73 15.05
N LEU A 4 27.72 23.50 14.76
CA LEU A 4 28.03 23.05 13.39
C LEU A 4 26.76 22.62 12.64
N ALA A 5 25.79 22.03 13.33
CA ALA A 5 24.48 21.71 12.77
C ALA A 5 23.68 22.99 12.45
N MET A 6 23.75 24.00 13.33
CA MET A 6 23.12 25.31 13.14
C MET A 6 23.72 26.05 11.93
N ASN A 7 25.05 26.03 11.78
CA ASN A 7 25.73 26.69 10.65
C ASN A 7 25.47 26.01 9.29
N ALA A 8 25.26 24.69 9.25
CA ALA A 8 24.86 23.97 8.04
C ALA A 8 23.39 24.26 7.66
N TRP A 9 22.51 24.38 8.65
CA TRP A 9 21.11 24.78 8.46
C TRP A 9 20.99 26.21 7.91
N CYS A 10 21.74 27.17 8.44
CA CYS A 10 21.73 28.56 7.94
C CYS A 10 22.20 28.66 6.47
N ARG A 11 23.23 27.90 6.06
CA ARG A 11 23.69 27.89 4.67
C ARG A 11 22.72 27.21 3.70
N TRP A 12 21.95 26.22 4.16
CA TRP A 12 20.91 25.56 3.37
C TRP A 12 19.67 26.46 3.18
N SER A 13 19.32 27.25 4.21
CA SER A 13 18.31 28.32 4.16
C SER A 13 18.67 29.42 3.16
N ASP A 14 19.94 29.82 3.09
CA ASP A 14 20.40 30.90 2.20
C ASP A 14 20.42 30.48 0.72
N LEU A 15 20.65 29.19 0.42
CA LEU A 15 20.66 28.64 -0.95
C LEU A 15 19.26 28.51 -1.58
N PHE A 16 18.21 28.37 -0.77
CA PHE A 16 16.82 28.21 -1.24
C PHE A 16 15.92 29.43 -0.98
N GLY A 17 16.49 30.53 -0.48
CA GLY A 17 15.79 31.78 -0.25
C GLY A 17 14.80 31.72 0.92
N ASN A 18 14.71 32.82 1.68
CA ASN A 18 13.82 33.01 2.82
C ASN A 18 12.32 33.05 2.44
N GLY A 19 11.80 31.98 1.85
CA GLY A 19 10.38 31.74 1.68
C GLY A 19 9.94 30.63 2.64
N ASN A 20 8.98 30.92 3.51
CA ASN A 20 8.28 29.93 4.33
C ASN A 20 7.57 28.89 3.42
N GLY A 21 8.29 27.86 2.97
CA GLY A 21 7.81 26.75 2.14
C GLY A 21 8.03 25.38 2.81
N PRO A 22 7.26 24.34 2.44
CA PRO A 22 7.02 23.14 3.25
C PRO A 22 8.14 22.08 3.13
N VAL A 23 9.39 22.48 2.97
CA VAL A 23 10.55 21.56 2.97
C VAL A 23 11.06 21.34 4.39
N ALA A 24 10.14 21.02 5.31
CA ALA A 24 10.49 20.51 6.63
C ALA A 24 10.54 18.98 6.56
N CYS A 25 11.49 18.44 5.79
CA CYS A 25 11.71 17.01 5.70
C CYS A 25 12.15 16.45 7.06
N SER A 26 11.49 15.37 7.46
CA SER A 26 11.78 14.51 8.61
C SER A 26 13.10 13.74 8.44
N CYS A 27 14.21 14.46 8.24
CA CYS A 27 15.57 13.95 8.04
C CYS A 27 16.35 13.71 9.34
N TRP A 28 15.70 13.61 10.49
CA TRP A 28 16.38 13.56 11.79
C TRP A 28 17.30 12.34 11.97
N VAL A 29 17.06 11.23 11.25
CA VAL A 29 17.92 10.03 11.33
C VAL A 29 19.06 10.05 10.31
N ALA A 30 18.91 10.75 9.18
CA ALA A 30 19.95 10.88 8.16
C ALA A 30 21.13 11.76 8.63
N PHE A 31 20.89 12.66 9.58
CA PHE A 31 21.91 13.57 10.11
C PHE A 31 23.07 12.88 10.84
N LEU A 32 22.84 11.68 11.41
CA LEU A 32 23.87 10.96 12.14
C LEU A 32 24.99 10.42 11.22
N ILE A 33 24.70 10.20 9.93
CA ILE A 33 25.71 9.80 8.94
C ILE A 33 26.46 11.02 8.40
N VAL A 34 25.77 12.16 8.22
CA VAL A 34 26.39 13.42 7.76
C VAL A 34 27.43 13.96 8.74
N ALA A 35 27.22 13.77 10.05
CA ALA A 35 28.15 14.25 11.09
C ALA A 35 29.55 13.59 11.04
N VAL A 36 29.69 12.40 10.45
CA VAL A 36 30.98 11.70 10.34
C VAL A 36 31.71 12.03 9.03
N ALA A 37 31.00 12.51 8.00
CA ALA A 37 31.57 12.82 6.68
C ALA A 37 31.91 14.32 6.47
N ALA A 38 31.38 15.20 7.31
CA ALA A 38 31.51 16.66 7.16
C ALA A 38 32.95 17.24 7.13
N PRO A 39 34.00 16.64 7.74
CA PRO A 39 35.34 17.23 7.63
C PRO A 39 36.01 17.03 6.27
N LEU A 40 35.42 16.28 5.32
CA LEU A 40 36.09 15.83 4.10
C LEU A 40 35.65 16.54 2.81
N ALA A 41 34.61 17.39 2.84
CA ALA A 41 34.13 18.13 1.68
C ALA A 41 34.44 19.63 1.84
N ALA A 42 35.35 20.14 1.01
CA ALA A 42 35.69 21.55 0.95
C ALA A 42 34.53 22.39 0.36
N ALA A 43 34.58 23.69 0.61
CA ALA A 43 33.46 24.63 0.53
C ALA A 43 33.04 25.12 -0.88
N ASP A 44 33.47 24.47 -1.97
CA ASP A 44 33.32 24.99 -3.34
C ASP A 44 32.53 24.08 -4.32
N ASP A 45 31.92 22.98 -3.85
CA ASP A 45 31.28 21.99 -4.74
C ASP A 45 29.75 22.11 -4.85
N ASP A 46 29.23 21.87 -6.07
CA ASP A 46 27.81 21.85 -6.45
C ASP A 46 26.99 20.92 -5.52
N PRO A 47 25.97 21.43 -4.82
CA PRO A 47 25.14 20.64 -3.91
C PRO A 47 24.33 19.53 -4.59
N LEU A 48 24.25 19.53 -5.94
CA LEU A 48 23.58 18.51 -6.75
C LEU A 48 24.53 17.43 -7.31
N GLU A 49 25.81 17.43 -6.92
CA GLU A 49 26.66 16.27 -7.24
C GLU A 49 26.05 14.98 -6.67
N PRO A 50 25.95 13.91 -7.47
CA PRO A 50 25.23 12.72 -7.06
C PRO A 50 25.85 12.14 -5.80
N PHE A 51 25.06 12.02 -4.75
CA PHE A 51 25.46 11.50 -3.43
C PHE A 51 26.26 10.18 -3.54
N GLY A 52 25.99 9.38 -4.57
CA GLY A 52 26.72 8.16 -4.90
C GLY A 52 28.21 8.34 -5.22
N SER A 53 28.65 9.45 -5.83
CA SER A 53 30.08 9.68 -6.11
C SER A 53 30.86 9.98 -4.82
N LYS A 54 30.30 10.81 -3.94
CA LYS A 54 30.87 11.17 -2.64
C LYS A 54 30.82 10.02 -1.64
N ALA A 55 29.72 9.27 -1.59
CA ALA A 55 29.58 8.08 -0.75
C ALA A 55 30.58 6.99 -1.15
N ALA A 56 30.71 6.69 -2.45
CA ALA A 56 31.68 5.72 -2.95
C ALA A 56 33.14 6.13 -2.66
N GLN A 57 33.44 7.44 -2.74
CA GLN A 57 34.78 7.95 -2.44
C GLN A 57 35.11 7.88 -0.94
N ALA A 58 34.11 8.14 -0.07
CA ALA A 58 34.23 7.99 1.38
C ALA A 58 34.42 6.52 1.81
N GLU A 59 33.66 5.60 1.21
CA GLU A 59 33.81 4.16 1.44
C GLU A 59 35.20 3.65 1.07
N LYS A 60 35.73 4.09 -0.08
CA LYS A 60 37.08 3.73 -0.53
C LYS A 60 38.16 4.21 0.43
N LYS A 61 37.99 5.39 1.03
CA LYS A 61 38.90 5.95 2.05
C LYS A 61 38.80 5.19 3.39
N LEU A 62 37.59 4.85 3.83
CA LEU A 62 37.36 4.07 5.06
C LEU A 62 37.92 2.64 4.95
N ALA A 63 37.74 2.01 3.79
CA ALA A 63 38.31 0.69 3.49
C ALA A 63 39.86 0.73 3.48
N ALA A 64 40.45 1.78 2.91
CA ALA A 64 41.91 1.98 2.92
C ALA A 64 42.47 2.23 4.33
N ALA A 65 41.65 2.75 5.24
CA ALA A 65 41.99 2.93 6.66
C ALA A 65 41.75 1.67 7.52
N GLY A 66 41.38 0.53 6.92
CA GLY A 66 41.15 -0.73 7.62
C GLY A 66 39.81 -0.79 8.37
N VAL A 67 38.92 0.19 8.18
CA VAL A 67 37.59 0.21 8.78
C VAL A 67 36.65 -0.68 7.96
N ARG A 68 36.12 -1.74 8.57
CA ARG A 68 35.06 -2.58 7.98
C ARG A 68 33.69 -2.02 8.36
N LEU A 69 32.94 -1.52 7.38
CA LEU A 69 31.56 -1.10 7.56
C LEU A 69 30.64 -2.34 7.60
N GLU A 70 29.94 -2.56 8.72
CA GLU A 70 28.81 -3.50 8.75
C GLU A 70 27.65 -2.91 7.93
N LYS A 71 27.28 -3.61 6.85
CA LYS A 71 26.13 -3.23 6.02
C LYS A 71 24.84 -3.60 6.76
N ARG A 72 24.18 -2.63 7.36
CA ARG A 72 22.82 -2.79 7.88
C ARG A 72 21.87 -2.01 6.97
N PRO A 73 20.79 -2.62 6.45
CA PRO A 73 19.78 -1.89 5.69
C PRO A 73 19.21 -0.77 6.56
N ILE A 74 19.26 0.46 6.06
CA ILE A 74 18.50 1.56 6.66
C ILE A 74 17.27 1.75 5.77
N PHE A 75 16.07 1.74 6.37
CA PHE A 75 14.86 2.17 5.66
C PHE A 75 15.05 3.62 5.24
N ALA A 76 15.14 3.85 3.93
CA ALA A 76 15.22 5.19 3.36
C ALA A 76 13.94 5.42 2.55
N ASN A 77 13.11 6.36 3.01
CA ASN A 77 11.98 6.84 2.25
C ASN A 77 12.39 8.16 1.59
N VAL A 78 12.22 8.24 0.27
CA VAL A 78 12.34 9.48 -0.49
C VAL A 78 10.93 9.89 -0.90
N THR A 79 10.45 11.02 -0.36
CA THR A 79 9.16 11.57 -0.75
C THR A 79 9.36 12.89 -1.49
N ILE A 80 8.77 12.98 -2.69
CA ILE A 80 8.79 14.16 -3.55
C ILE A 80 7.37 14.76 -3.51
N HIS A 81 7.23 15.89 -2.83
CA HIS A 81 5.96 16.62 -2.66
C HIS A 81 5.98 17.95 -3.40
N ASP A 82 4.89 18.27 -4.09
CA ASP A 82 4.46 19.65 -4.40
C ASP A 82 5.57 20.58 -4.93
N LEU A 83 6.10 20.26 -6.10
CA LEU A 83 7.13 21.05 -6.75
C LEU A 83 6.67 21.49 -8.14
N GLN A 84 5.95 22.61 -8.21
CA GLN A 84 6.01 23.40 -9.43
C GLN A 84 7.50 23.71 -9.70
N ASP A 85 7.98 23.36 -10.90
CA ASP A 85 9.37 23.56 -11.35
C ASP A 85 10.47 22.66 -10.76
N CYS A 86 10.16 21.42 -10.33
CA CYS A 86 11.20 20.45 -9.94
C CYS A 86 12.24 20.20 -11.05
N ASP A 87 13.53 20.38 -10.75
CA ASP A 87 14.62 20.06 -11.67
C ASP A 87 14.70 18.52 -11.88
N PRO A 88 14.70 18.03 -13.14
CA PRO A 88 14.92 16.61 -13.47
C PRO A 88 16.06 15.92 -12.71
N LYS A 89 17.11 16.65 -12.34
CA LYS A 89 18.24 16.13 -11.56
C LYS A 89 17.84 15.60 -10.18
N VAL A 90 16.76 16.11 -9.59
CA VAL A 90 16.23 15.62 -8.29
C VAL A 90 15.74 14.17 -8.44
N ILE A 91 15.13 13.84 -9.58
CA ILE A 91 14.64 12.49 -9.88
C ILE A 91 15.82 11.55 -10.10
N ASP A 92 16.85 12.00 -10.82
CA ASP A 92 18.07 11.22 -11.03
C ASP A 92 18.83 11.00 -9.71
N TRP A 93 18.87 12.01 -8.83
CA TRP A 93 19.40 11.88 -7.48
C TRP A 93 18.61 10.88 -6.63
N ALA A 94 17.28 10.96 -6.64
CA ALA A 94 16.41 10.04 -5.90
C ALA A 94 16.57 8.60 -6.39
N SER A 95 16.66 8.42 -7.71
CA SER A 95 16.94 7.12 -8.33
C SER A 95 18.29 6.55 -7.89
N ALA A 96 19.36 7.36 -7.93
CA ALA A 96 20.70 6.95 -7.48
C ALA A 96 20.77 6.67 -5.97
N TRP A 97 20.00 7.42 -5.17
CA TRP A 97 19.88 7.21 -3.73
C TRP A 97 19.25 5.84 -3.43
N VAL A 98 18.14 5.52 -4.08
CA VAL A 98 17.44 4.23 -3.93
C VAL A 98 18.30 3.07 -4.42
N ALA A 99 19.08 3.28 -5.49
CA ALA A 99 20.00 2.28 -6.03
C ALA A 99 21.16 1.94 -5.08
N HIS A 100 21.43 2.77 -4.07
CA HIS A 100 22.62 2.62 -3.26
C HIS A 100 22.55 1.35 -2.37
N PRO A 101 23.62 0.53 -2.29
CA PRO A 101 23.59 -0.77 -1.61
C PRO A 101 23.27 -0.73 -0.10
N PHE A 102 23.29 0.44 0.51
CA PHE A 102 22.95 0.66 1.92
C PHE A 102 21.45 0.92 2.16
N HIS A 103 20.70 1.21 1.10
CA HIS A 103 19.28 1.55 1.11
C HIS A 103 18.43 0.39 0.56
N ALA A 104 18.72 -0.82 1.02
CA ALA A 104 18.11 -2.07 0.55
C ALA A 104 16.58 -2.17 0.74
N LEU A 105 15.93 -1.12 1.27
CA LEU A 105 14.49 -0.99 1.47
C LEU A 105 14.02 0.40 0.99
N GLY A 106 14.51 0.85 -0.16
CA GLY A 106 14.19 2.15 -0.74
C GLY A 106 12.71 2.24 -1.12
N SER A 107 11.96 3.05 -0.37
CA SER A 107 10.61 3.48 -0.75
C SER A 107 10.72 4.83 -1.41
N VAL A 108 10.02 5.00 -2.54
CA VAL A 108 9.92 6.26 -3.26
C VAL A 108 8.46 6.63 -3.37
N SER A 109 8.12 7.85 -3.00
CA SER A 109 6.76 8.36 -3.15
C SER A 109 6.78 9.69 -3.89
N ILE A 110 6.01 9.78 -4.96
CA ILE A 110 5.73 11.00 -5.72
C ILE A 110 4.28 11.36 -5.46
N HIS A 111 4.05 12.59 -5.00
CA HIS A 111 2.72 13.17 -4.84
C HIS A 111 2.55 14.43 -5.69
N SER A 112 3.48 14.71 -6.60
CA SER A 112 3.46 15.87 -7.50
C SER A 112 3.08 15.45 -8.91
N SER A 113 2.16 16.18 -9.52
CA SER A 113 1.73 16.02 -10.93
C SER A 113 2.43 17.00 -11.87
N SER A 114 3.22 17.93 -11.34
CA SER A 114 3.95 18.92 -12.14
C SER A 114 5.44 18.72 -11.96
N PHE A 115 6.14 18.51 -13.08
CA PHE A 115 7.60 18.54 -13.16
C PHE A 115 8.01 19.47 -14.29
N ARG A 116 9.18 20.10 -14.18
CA ARG A 116 9.65 21.02 -15.21
C ARG A 116 10.02 20.27 -16.49
N GLY A 117 9.08 20.19 -17.43
CA GLY A 117 9.28 19.53 -18.73
C GLY A 117 9.44 18.02 -18.66
N LEU A 118 8.89 17.38 -17.62
CA LEU A 118 8.81 15.91 -17.49
C LEU A 118 7.37 15.51 -17.18
N SER A 119 6.91 14.42 -17.78
CA SER A 119 5.67 13.76 -17.34
C SER A 119 5.90 12.91 -16.08
N VAL A 120 4.82 12.53 -15.39
CA VAL A 120 4.90 11.60 -14.24
C VAL A 120 5.46 10.25 -14.69
N GLU A 121 5.10 9.78 -15.88
CA GLU A 121 5.58 8.54 -16.47
C GLU A 121 7.09 8.60 -16.76
N GLU A 122 7.59 9.72 -17.28
CA GLU A 122 9.03 9.92 -17.50
C GLU A 122 9.80 9.97 -16.17
N ALA A 123 9.23 10.60 -15.14
CA ALA A 123 9.78 10.59 -13.80
C ALA A 123 9.83 9.17 -13.20
N ALA A 124 8.73 8.43 -13.30
CA ALA A 124 8.63 7.05 -12.85
C ALA A 124 9.65 6.14 -13.56
N ALA A 125 9.77 6.27 -14.89
CA ALA A 125 10.72 5.51 -15.71
C ALA A 125 12.19 5.76 -15.31
N ARG A 126 12.51 6.94 -14.75
CA ARG A 126 13.84 7.23 -14.20
C ARG A 126 14.03 6.66 -12.80
N LEU A 127 13.02 6.75 -11.95
CA LEU A 127 13.08 6.24 -10.57
C LEU A 127 13.18 4.72 -10.51
N VAL A 128 12.48 4.02 -11.40
CA VAL A 128 12.49 2.55 -11.42
C VAL A 128 13.86 1.97 -11.78
N LYS A 129 14.75 2.76 -12.40
CA LYS A 129 16.16 2.36 -12.63
C LYS A 129 16.91 2.13 -11.32
N GLY A 130 16.51 2.80 -10.23
CA GLY A 130 17.01 2.55 -8.89
C GLY A 130 16.48 1.25 -8.27
N ASN A 131 15.56 0.56 -8.94
CA ASN A 131 14.95 -0.71 -8.53
C ASN A 131 14.36 -0.65 -7.10
N PRO A 132 13.41 0.28 -6.85
CA PRO A 132 12.78 0.43 -5.54
C PRO A 132 11.99 -0.81 -5.13
N LEU A 133 11.83 -1.02 -3.82
CA LEU A 133 10.89 -2.00 -3.29
C LEU A 133 9.46 -1.45 -3.17
N SER A 134 9.32 -0.14 -3.06
CA SER A 134 8.04 0.53 -2.86
C SER A 134 7.97 1.81 -3.70
N LEU A 135 6.88 1.96 -4.45
CA LEU A 135 6.58 3.13 -5.26
C LEU A 135 5.16 3.61 -4.99
N SER A 136 4.99 4.89 -4.66
CA SER A 136 3.68 5.54 -4.64
C SER A 136 3.67 6.70 -5.63
N LEU A 137 2.63 6.75 -6.46
CA LEU A 137 2.30 7.85 -7.37
C LEU A 137 0.88 8.35 -7.08
N ALA A 138 0.42 8.21 -5.84
CA ALA A 138 -0.96 8.49 -5.48
C ALA A 138 -1.29 9.98 -5.66
N GLY A 139 -2.46 10.26 -6.23
CA GLY A 139 -2.96 11.61 -6.51
C GLY A 139 -2.22 12.32 -7.65
N THR A 140 -1.36 11.63 -8.39
CA THR A 140 -0.72 12.18 -9.59
C THR A 140 -1.66 12.09 -10.80
N ASP A 141 -1.37 12.85 -11.86
CA ASP A 141 -2.14 12.84 -13.12
C ASP A 141 -1.70 11.74 -14.10
N CYS A 142 -1.01 10.69 -13.62
CA CYS A 142 -0.53 9.62 -14.50
C CYS A 142 -1.68 8.80 -15.11
N GLY A 143 -1.51 8.44 -16.38
CA GLY A 143 -2.46 7.65 -17.16
C GLY A 143 -1.99 6.21 -17.39
N GLU A 144 -2.59 5.55 -18.39
CA GLU A 144 -2.32 4.14 -18.72
C GLU A 144 -0.87 3.83 -19.10
N ASP A 145 -0.11 4.82 -19.59
CA ASP A 145 1.30 4.64 -19.96
C ASP A 145 2.21 4.35 -18.76
N ILE A 146 1.72 4.61 -17.54
CA ILE A 146 2.48 4.34 -16.32
C ILE A 146 2.87 2.87 -16.18
N TRP A 147 2.03 1.95 -16.66
CA TRP A 147 2.29 0.51 -16.58
C TRP A 147 3.56 0.11 -17.32
N SER A 148 3.82 0.72 -18.48
CA SER A 148 5.05 0.53 -19.23
C SER A 148 6.25 1.18 -18.52
N ALA A 149 6.06 2.38 -17.97
CA ALA A 149 7.12 3.15 -17.31
C ALA A 149 7.67 2.44 -16.07
N ILE A 150 6.81 1.77 -15.29
CA ILE A 150 7.20 1.07 -14.07
C ILE A 150 7.66 -0.38 -14.27
N SER A 151 7.46 -0.94 -15.47
CA SER A 151 7.78 -2.36 -15.77
C SER A 151 9.23 -2.75 -15.53
N GLY A 152 10.15 -1.77 -15.49
CA GLY A 152 11.59 -1.95 -15.21
C GLY A 152 11.98 -2.08 -13.74
N ALA A 153 11.03 -2.22 -12.80
CA ALA A 153 11.30 -2.38 -11.36
C ALA A 153 11.08 -3.83 -10.88
N PRO A 154 12.00 -4.78 -11.15
CA PRO A 154 11.81 -6.20 -10.84
C PRO A 154 11.74 -6.53 -9.34
N SER A 155 12.19 -5.62 -8.47
CA SER A 155 12.13 -5.78 -7.02
C SER A 155 10.94 -5.08 -6.36
N LEU A 156 10.07 -4.42 -7.13
CA LEU A 156 8.93 -3.71 -6.58
C LEU A 156 7.95 -4.69 -5.90
N GLU A 157 7.71 -4.47 -4.62
CA GLU A 157 6.80 -5.25 -3.79
C GLU A 157 5.51 -4.49 -3.44
N TYR A 158 5.58 -3.15 -3.39
CA TYR A 158 4.46 -2.26 -3.10
C TYR A 158 4.29 -1.20 -4.19
N LEU A 159 3.08 -1.08 -4.74
CA LEU A 159 2.69 -0.06 -5.69
C LEU A 159 1.38 0.62 -5.26
N ASN A 160 1.37 1.95 -5.24
CA ASN A 160 0.16 2.73 -4.98
C ASN A 160 -0.07 3.77 -6.08
N LEU A 161 -1.18 3.62 -6.80
CA LEU A 161 -1.63 4.50 -7.88
C LEU A 161 -3.01 5.11 -7.55
N SER A 162 -3.34 5.24 -6.26
CA SER A 162 -4.66 5.72 -5.83
C SER A 162 -4.93 7.14 -6.34
N GLY A 163 -6.15 7.42 -6.78
CA GLY A 163 -6.58 8.74 -7.25
C GLY A 163 -5.88 9.21 -8.53
N THR A 164 -5.38 8.26 -9.34
CA THR A 164 -4.80 8.53 -10.67
C THR A 164 -5.80 8.17 -11.77
N ASP A 165 -5.49 8.52 -13.02
CA ASP A 165 -6.35 8.27 -14.19
C ASP A 165 -6.07 6.92 -14.88
N VAL A 166 -5.45 5.97 -14.16
CA VAL A 166 -5.15 4.63 -14.69
C VAL A 166 -6.40 3.81 -15.00
N THR A 167 -6.34 3.08 -16.10
CA THR A 167 -7.34 2.11 -16.58
C THR A 167 -6.73 0.69 -16.68
N GLY A 168 -7.51 -0.30 -17.09
CA GLY A 168 -7.05 -1.66 -17.37
C GLY A 168 -6.38 -1.88 -18.72
N GLU A 169 -6.54 -0.97 -19.67
CA GLU A 169 -6.24 -1.17 -21.11
C GLU A 169 -4.76 -1.56 -21.36
N ARG A 170 -3.83 -0.95 -20.62
CA ARG A 170 -2.38 -1.21 -20.72
C ARG A 170 -1.77 -1.91 -19.53
N MET A 171 -2.57 -2.38 -18.57
CA MET A 171 -2.05 -3.01 -17.35
C MET A 171 -1.20 -4.25 -17.64
N TRP A 172 -1.47 -4.96 -18.74
CA TRP A 172 -0.64 -6.07 -19.23
C TRP A 172 0.82 -5.68 -19.50
N GLN A 173 1.14 -4.42 -19.72
CA GLN A 173 2.53 -3.96 -19.89
C GLN A 173 3.35 -4.07 -18.60
N ALA A 174 2.70 -4.22 -17.44
CA ALA A 174 3.34 -4.38 -16.14
C ALA A 174 3.76 -5.84 -15.82
N HIS A 175 3.82 -6.75 -16.80
CA HIS A 175 4.33 -8.13 -16.62
C HIS A 175 5.76 -8.20 -16.01
N GLY A 176 6.50 -7.09 -16.02
CA GLY A 176 7.84 -6.96 -15.42
C GLY A 176 7.90 -6.79 -13.90
N LEU A 177 6.79 -6.92 -13.16
CA LEU A 177 6.73 -6.76 -11.70
C LEU A 177 6.53 -8.12 -10.95
N PRO A 178 7.47 -9.09 -11.05
CA PRO A 178 7.28 -10.46 -10.56
C PRO A 178 7.20 -10.57 -9.04
N ARG A 179 7.64 -9.54 -8.31
CA ARG A 179 7.66 -9.50 -6.85
C ARG A 179 6.54 -8.67 -6.24
N LEU A 180 5.64 -8.11 -7.04
CA LEU A 180 4.57 -7.30 -6.50
C LEU A 180 3.70 -8.14 -5.55
N ARG A 181 3.53 -7.64 -4.33
CA ARG A 181 2.70 -8.25 -3.27
C ARG A 181 1.56 -7.35 -2.85
N ARG A 182 1.72 -6.04 -2.96
CA ARG A 182 0.76 -5.06 -2.49
C ARG A 182 0.47 -4.05 -3.58
N LEU A 183 -0.81 -3.91 -3.93
CA LEU A 183 -1.28 -3.01 -4.95
C LEU A 183 -2.48 -2.20 -4.45
N VAL A 184 -2.38 -0.87 -4.53
CA VAL A 184 -3.44 0.06 -4.14
C VAL A 184 -3.89 0.84 -5.37
N LEU A 185 -5.15 0.69 -5.75
CA LEU A 185 -5.79 1.31 -6.93
C LEU A 185 -7.05 2.07 -6.54
N ASP A 186 -7.06 2.67 -5.34
CA ASP A 186 -8.25 3.32 -4.81
C ASP A 186 -8.65 4.52 -5.66
N ASN A 187 -9.95 4.72 -5.86
CA ASN A 187 -10.50 5.87 -6.59
C ASN A 187 -9.86 6.07 -7.97
N THR A 188 -9.53 4.98 -8.67
CA THR A 188 -9.02 5.00 -10.05
C THR A 188 -10.13 4.71 -11.06
N ARG A 189 -9.86 4.97 -12.34
CA ARG A 189 -10.83 4.80 -13.44
C ARG A 189 -10.76 3.41 -14.09
N LEU A 190 -10.67 2.36 -13.27
CA LEU A 190 -10.64 0.99 -13.79
C LEU A 190 -11.87 0.70 -14.65
N ASP A 191 -11.66 0.04 -15.76
CA ASP A 191 -12.68 -0.47 -16.66
C ASP A 191 -12.76 -2.01 -16.54
N ARG A 192 -13.67 -2.64 -17.28
CA ARG A 192 -13.84 -4.10 -17.23
C ARG A 192 -12.62 -4.90 -17.69
N THR A 193 -11.70 -4.27 -18.43
CA THR A 193 -10.46 -4.93 -18.87
C THR A 193 -9.44 -5.05 -17.73
N ALA A 194 -9.55 -4.22 -16.68
CA ALA A 194 -8.61 -4.19 -15.56
C ALA A 194 -8.61 -5.49 -14.74
N TYR A 195 -9.77 -6.04 -14.37
CA TYR A 195 -9.84 -7.17 -13.44
C TYR A 195 -9.26 -8.48 -13.99
N PRO A 196 -9.50 -8.85 -15.26
CA PRO A 196 -8.76 -9.94 -15.89
C PRO A 196 -7.26 -9.68 -15.96
N ALA A 197 -6.85 -8.45 -16.26
CA ALA A 197 -5.43 -8.07 -16.35
C ALA A 197 -4.74 -8.13 -14.98
N LEU A 198 -5.38 -7.67 -13.90
CA LEU A 198 -4.90 -7.78 -12.52
C LEU A 198 -4.55 -9.23 -12.18
N ALA A 199 -5.48 -10.16 -12.45
CA ALA A 199 -5.30 -11.57 -12.18
C ALA A 199 -4.17 -12.20 -13.02
N ALA A 200 -3.99 -11.74 -14.27
CA ALA A 200 -2.97 -12.27 -15.16
C ALA A 200 -1.56 -11.72 -14.86
N CYS A 201 -1.46 -10.44 -14.50
CA CYS A 201 -0.19 -9.75 -14.33
C CYS A 201 0.40 -9.91 -12.94
N PHE A 202 -0.46 -9.99 -11.92
CA PHE A 202 -0.02 -10.00 -10.53
C PHE A 202 -0.60 -11.20 -9.76
N PRO A 203 -0.35 -12.45 -10.22
CA PRO A 203 -0.96 -13.66 -9.64
C PRO A 203 -0.53 -13.94 -8.19
N ASP A 204 0.58 -13.32 -7.75
CA ASP A 204 1.15 -13.49 -6.42
C ASP A 204 0.81 -12.34 -5.46
N LEU A 205 -0.19 -11.49 -5.77
CA LEU A 205 -0.65 -10.44 -4.85
C LEU A 205 -1.12 -11.04 -3.52
N GLU A 206 -0.74 -10.37 -2.44
CA GLU A 206 -1.12 -10.67 -1.06
C GLU A 206 -2.07 -9.59 -0.50
N GLU A 207 -1.94 -8.34 -0.95
CA GLU A 207 -2.83 -7.24 -0.56
C GLU A 207 -3.29 -6.45 -1.80
N LEU A 208 -4.60 -6.24 -1.90
CA LEU A 208 -5.21 -5.47 -2.97
C LEU A 208 -6.26 -4.52 -2.40
N SER A 209 -6.14 -3.24 -2.75
CA SER A 209 -7.15 -2.24 -2.44
C SER A 209 -7.75 -1.68 -3.72
N LEU A 210 -9.08 -1.77 -3.83
CA LEU A 210 -9.90 -1.29 -4.94
C LEU A 210 -10.97 -0.33 -4.41
N LYS A 211 -10.70 0.35 -3.29
CA LYS A 211 -11.68 1.21 -2.62
C LYS A 211 -12.14 2.32 -3.55
N GLY A 212 -13.45 2.55 -3.65
CA GLY A 212 -14.02 3.58 -4.52
C GLY A 212 -13.78 3.34 -6.01
N SER A 213 -13.37 2.12 -6.42
CA SER A 213 -13.31 1.74 -7.82
C SER A 213 -14.70 1.38 -8.36
N THR A 214 -14.77 1.12 -9.66
CA THR A 214 -16.00 0.79 -10.40
C THR A 214 -16.36 -0.69 -10.38
N ILE A 215 -15.70 -1.51 -9.55
CA ILE A 215 -15.88 -2.97 -9.55
C ILE A 215 -17.32 -3.38 -9.23
N THR A 216 -17.82 -4.37 -9.97
CA THR A 216 -19.18 -4.92 -9.82
C THR A 216 -19.16 -6.42 -9.57
N ASP A 217 -20.33 -7.00 -9.25
CA ASP A 217 -20.50 -8.44 -9.08
C ASP A 217 -20.04 -9.29 -10.29
N GLN A 218 -20.11 -8.72 -11.50
CA GLN A 218 -19.66 -9.39 -12.73
C GLN A 218 -18.14 -9.54 -12.80
N ASP A 219 -17.41 -8.66 -12.11
CA ASP A 219 -15.96 -8.55 -12.16
C ASP A 219 -15.28 -9.30 -11.01
N PHE A 220 -15.97 -9.45 -9.87
CA PHE A 220 -15.48 -10.16 -8.69
C PHE A 220 -14.90 -11.56 -8.96
N PRO A 221 -15.45 -12.40 -9.87
CA PRO A 221 -14.86 -13.71 -10.20
C PRO A 221 -13.41 -13.66 -10.70
N PHE A 222 -12.93 -12.51 -11.18
CA PHE A 222 -11.51 -12.38 -11.55
C PHE A 222 -10.60 -12.25 -10.33
N LEU A 223 -11.08 -11.64 -9.24
CA LEU A 223 -10.31 -11.50 -7.99
C LEU A 223 -10.05 -12.85 -7.31
N THR A 224 -10.98 -13.81 -7.45
CA THR A 224 -10.83 -15.16 -6.88
C THR A 224 -9.67 -15.96 -7.49
N LYS A 225 -9.12 -15.49 -8.62
CA LYS A 225 -7.91 -16.07 -9.23
C LYS A 225 -6.62 -15.67 -8.50
N LEU A 226 -6.66 -14.61 -7.69
CA LEU A 226 -5.54 -14.15 -6.85
C LEU A 226 -5.44 -15.04 -5.60
N ASN A 227 -4.93 -16.26 -5.77
CA ASN A 227 -4.95 -17.30 -4.74
C ASN A 227 -4.08 -16.99 -3.50
N ARG A 228 -3.16 -16.02 -3.61
CA ARG A 228 -2.30 -15.59 -2.50
C ARG A 228 -2.87 -14.40 -1.74
N LEU A 229 -4.00 -13.86 -2.17
CA LEU A 229 -4.59 -12.67 -1.59
C LEU A 229 -5.05 -12.95 -0.16
N ARG A 230 -4.58 -12.12 0.77
CA ARG A 230 -4.88 -12.15 2.20
C ARG A 230 -5.69 -10.93 2.62
N THR A 231 -5.42 -9.78 2.02
CA THR A 231 -6.15 -8.54 2.32
C THR A 231 -6.80 -8.02 1.05
N LEU A 232 -8.11 -7.78 1.13
CA LEU A 232 -8.91 -7.21 0.05
C LEU A 232 -9.78 -6.09 0.58
N ASP A 233 -9.60 -4.89 0.03
CA ASP A 233 -10.47 -3.75 0.30
C ASP A 233 -11.35 -3.43 -0.92
N LEU A 234 -12.66 -3.55 -0.73
CA LEU A 234 -13.72 -3.26 -1.71
C LEU A 234 -14.64 -2.15 -1.20
N SER A 235 -14.18 -1.34 -0.26
CA SER A 235 -15.01 -0.30 0.35
C SER A 235 -15.49 0.70 -0.70
N HIS A 236 -16.72 1.21 -0.55
CA HIS A 236 -17.34 2.16 -1.47
C HIS A 236 -17.41 1.66 -2.93
N THR A 237 -17.71 0.37 -3.13
CA THR A 237 -17.89 -0.23 -4.46
C THR A 237 -19.32 -0.75 -4.63
N ALA A 238 -19.68 -1.14 -5.86
CA ALA A 238 -21.01 -1.65 -6.19
C ALA A 238 -21.17 -3.17 -5.95
N ILE A 239 -20.32 -3.76 -5.09
CA ILE A 239 -20.41 -5.18 -4.73
C ILE A 239 -21.64 -5.43 -3.86
N THR A 240 -22.37 -6.48 -4.20
CA THR A 240 -23.52 -6.98 -3.44
C THR A 240 -23.24 -8.37 -2.90
N THR A 241 -24.17 -8.92 -2.11
CA THR A 241 -24.11 -10.33 -1.70
C THR A 241 -23.99 -11.30 -2.88
N ALA A 242 -24.58 -10.97 -4.05
CA ALA A 242 -24.52 -11.83 -5.22
C ALA A 242 -23.10 -11.96 -5.78
N GLY A 243 -22.32 -10.87 -5.80
CA GLY A 243 -20.91 -10.89 -6.23
C GLY A 243 -20.05 -11.79 -5.35
N LEU A 244 -20.27 -11.75 -4.02
CA LEU A 244 -19.59 -12.65 -3.08
C LEU A 244 -19.92 -14.12 -3.33
N GLY A 245 -21.03 -14.44 -4.01
CA GLY A 245 -21.38 -15.81 -4.41
C GLY A 245 -20.32 -16.52 -5.24
N ALA A 246 -19.46 -15.75 -5.92
CA ALA A 246 -18.32 -16.27 -6.69
C ALA A 246 -17.14 -16.73 -5.81
N ILE A 247 -17.16 -16.47 -4.48
CA ILE A 247 -16.20 -17.04 -3.54
C ILE A 247 -16.23 -18.57 -3.69
N PRO A 248 -15.08 -19.20 -4.04
CA PRO A 248 -15.04 -20.61 -4.37
C PRO A 248 -15.50 -21.48 -3.19
N SER A 249 -16.25 -22.55 -3.47
CA SER A 249 -16.61 -23.53 -2.45
C SER A 249 -15.39 -24.36 -2.03
N GLN A 250 -15.35 -24.71 -0.75
CA GLN A 250 -14.29 -25.56 -0.18
C GLN A 250 -14.47 -27.04 -0.54
N ASP A 251 -15.65 -27.43 -1.04
CA ASP A 251 -15.98 -28.83 -1.37
C ASP A 251 -15.35 -29.32 -2.67
N SER A 252 -14.75 -28.42 -3.45
CA SER A 252 -14.12 -28.77 -4.72
C SER A 252 -12.65 -29.15 -4.49
N PRO A 253 -12.26 -30.42 -4.69
CA PRO A 253 -10.87 -30.89 -4.49
C PRO A 253 -9.85 -30.24 -5.44
N TRP A 254 -10.32 -29.54 -6.48
CA TRP A 254 -9.49 -28.83 -7.45
C TRP A 254 -9.42 -27.33 -7.21
N THR A 255 -10.25 -26.82 -6.30
CA THR A 255 -10.27 -25.41 -5.94
C THR A 255 -9.21 -25.14 -4.88
N ARG A 256 -8.23 -24.30 -5.20
CA ARG A 256 -7.33 -23.78 -4.17
C ARG A 256 -8.15 -22.95 -3.18
N THR A 257 -8.03 -23.26 -1.89
CA THR A 257 -8.62 -22.47 -0.82
C THR A 257 -8.17 -21.02 -0.94
N TRP A 258 -9.14 -20.12 -1.07
CA TRP A 258 -8.86 -18.69 -1.02
C TRP A 258 -8.56 -18.30 0.43
N ASN A 259 -7.32 -17.89 0.69
CA ASN A 259 -6.79 -17.67 2.03
C ASN A 259 -6.93 -16.20 2.46
N LEU A 260 -8.10 -15.62 2.21
CA LEU A 260 -8.38 -14.26 2.59
C LEU A 260 -8.48 -14.15 4.12
N GLU A 261 -7.69 -13.26 4.70
CA GLU A 261 -7.58 -13.00 6.14
C GLU A 261 -8.32 -11.72 6.50
N THR A 262 -8.27 -10.69 5.66
CA THR A 262 -8.94 -9.40 5.87
C THR A 262 -9.80 -9.05 4.66
N LEU A 263 -11.07 -8.76 4.89
CA LEU A 263 -12.02 -8.30 3.88
C LEU A 263 -12.73 -7.04 4.35
N CYS A 264 -12.55 -5.94 3.61
CA CYS A 264 -13.26 -4.68 3.87
C CYS A 264 -14.38 -4.50 2.85
N LEU A 265 -15.62 -4.43 3.33
CA LEU A 265 -16.86 -4.26 2.55
C LEU A 265 -17.60 -2.98 2.95
N ARG A 266 -16.90 -2.01 3.53
CA ARG A 266 -17.50 -0.77 4.02
C ARG A 266 -18.25 -0.05 2.89
N ASP A 267 -19.43 0.49 3.17
CA ASP A 267 -20.24 1.21 2.19
C ASP A 267 -20.50 0.38 0.90
N THR A 268 -20.80 -0.90 1.06
CA THR A 268 -21.26 -1.80 -0.03
C THR A 268 -22.69 -2.25 0.21
N GLU A 269 -23.29 -2.94 -0.76
CA GLU A 269 -24.68 -3.41 -0.71
C GLU A 269 -24.79 -4.87 -0.23
N VAL A 270 -23.78 -5.35 0.52
CA VAL A 270 -23.79 -6.68 1.15
C VAL A 270 -24.79 -6.73 2.30
N GLY A 271 -25.65 -7.75 2.34
CA GLY A 271 -26.66 -7.96 3.37
C GLY A 271 -26.47 -9.25 4.18
N ASN A 272 -27.40 -9.52 5.10
CA ASN A 272 -27.36 -10.67 6.02
C ASN A 272 -27.17 -12.03 5.31
N GLU A 273 -27.72 -12.19 4.10
CA GLU A 273 -27.55 -13.38 3.26
C GLU A 273 -26.08 -13.75 3.00
N GLY A 274 -25.17 -12.76 3.06
CA GLY A 274 -23.73 -12.96 2.92
C GLY A 274 -23.09 -13.73 4.08
N LEU A 275 -23.67 -13.61 5.29
CA LEU A 275 -23.13 -14.08 6.56
C LEU A 275 -23.72 -15.43 7.03
N GLY A 276 -24.87 -15.83 6.48
CA GLY A 276 -25.58 -17.02 6.95
C GLY A 276 -24.81 -18.33 6.74
N ALA A 277 -25.32 -19.43 7.29
CA ALA A 277 -24.67 -20.75 7.22
C ALA A 277 -24.38 -21.25 5.79
N SER A 278 -25.24 -20.85 4.85
CA SER A 278 -25.12 -21.11 3.40
C SER A 278 -24.46 -19.95 2.63
N GLY A 279 -24.16 -18.87 3.33
CA GLY A 279 -23.59 -17.64 2.79
C GLY A 279 -22.17 -17.84 2.24
N PRO A 280 -21.75 -17.00 1.29
CA PRO A 280 -20.44 -17.10 0.68
C PRO A 280 -19.28 -16.85 1.65
N LEU A 281 -19.46 -16.04 2.70
CA LEU A 281 -18.36 -15.67 3.60
C LEU A 281 -17.93 -16.81 4.53
N VAL A 282 -18.82 -17.77 4.84
CA VAL A 282 -18.48 -19.01 5.56
C VAL A 282 -17.42 -19.84 4.81
N ARG A 283 -17.31 -19.66 3.50
CA ARG A 283 -16.35 -20.39 2.66
C ARG A 283 -14.92 -19.86 2.80
N LEU A 284 -14.67 -18.85 3.62
CA LEU A 284 -13.33 -18.26 3.85
C LEU A 284 -12.77 -18.77 5.20
N PRO A 285 -12.02 -19.89 5.22
CA PRO A 285 -11.61 -20.53 6.47
C PRO A 285 -10.58 -19.73 7.27
N ARG A 286 -9.91 -18.76 6.63
CA ARG A 286 -8.88 -17.91 7.25
C ARG A 286 -9.35 -16.49 7.51
N LEU A 287 -10.60 -16.16 7.22
CA LEU A 287 -11.11 -14.81 7.42
C LEU A 287 -11.04 -14.46 8.92
N ASP A 288 -10.19 -13.49 9.22
CA ASP A 288 -9.86 -13.01 10.55
C ASP A 288 -10.53 -11.67 10.84
N THR A 289 -10.49 -10.77 9.87
CA THR A 289 -11.02 -9.41 10.00
C THR A 289 -12.03 -9.12 8.90
N LEU A 290 -13.23 -8.67 9.28
CA LEU A 290 -14.33 -8.35 8.38
C LEU A 290 -14.90 -6.96 8.72
N ASP A 291 -14.74 -5.99 7.81
CA ASP A 291 -15.37 -4.67 7.94
C ASP A 291 -16.70 -4.63 7.16
N LEU A 292 -17.80 -4.47 7.89
CA LEU A 292 -19.19 -4.38 7.43
C LEU A 292 -19.81 -3.00 7.69
N THR A 293 -18.99 -2.00 8.03
CA THR A 293 -19.44 -0.63 8.30
C THR A 293 -20.29 -0.10 7.15
N ARG A 294 -21.50 0.38 7.44
CA ARG A 294 -22.43 0.93 6.44
C ARG A 294 -22.78 -0.04 5.29
N THR A 295 -22.87 -1.33 5.59
CA THR A 295 -23.48 -2.33 4.70
C THR A 295 -24.99 -2.46 4.98
N LYS A 296 -25.67 -3.38 4.30
CA LYS A 296 -27.06 -3.77 4.61
C LYS A 296 -27.15 -4.83 5.70
N VAL A 297 -26.02 -5.20 6.32
CA VAL A 297 -26.03 -6.08 7.48
C VAL A 297 -26.62 -5.32 8.67
N ASP A 298 -27.59 -5.95 9.34
CA ASP A 298 -28.26 -5.38 10.51
C ASP A 298 -28.04 -6.24 11.77
N ALA A 299 -28.75 -5.88 12.84
CA ALA A 299 -28.69 -6.57 14.12
C ALA A 299 -29.13 -8.04 14.04
N GLU A 300 -29.95 -8.45 13.07
CA GLU A 300 -30.33 -9.85 12.87
C GLU A 300 -29.17 -10.65 12.26
N GLY A 301 -28.55 -10.14 11.18
CA GLY A 301 -27.38 -10.78 10.58
C GLY A 301 -26.20 -10.92 11.54
N LEU A 302 -26.00 -9.91 12.41
CA LEU A 302 -24.98 -9.98 13.46
C LEU A 302 -25.30 -11.02 14.55
N ARG A 303 -26.58 -11.25 14.87
CA ARG A 303 -26.96 -12.35 15.78
C ARG A 303 -26.76 -13.71 15.12
N GLU A 304 -27.04 -13.80 13.82
CA GLU A 304 -26.82 -15.04 13.06
C GLU A 304 -25.33 -15.40 13.02
N ILE A 305 -24.44 -14.47 12.64
CA ILE A 305 -23.00 -14.74 12.61
C ILE A 305 -22.46 -15.13 14.00
N ALA A 306 -23.00 -14.58 15.08
CA ALA A 306 -22.64 -14.96 16.44
C ALA A 306 -22.94 -16.44 16.74
N GLU A 307 -24.13 -16.94 16.36
CA GLU A 307 -24.45 -18.36 16.49
C GLU A 307 -23.57 -19.22 15.57
N LEU A 308 -23.26 -18.76 14.36
CA LEU A 308 -22.40 -19.49 13.42
C LEU A 308 -20.95 -19.62 13.92
N ILE A 309 -20.43 -18.59 14.60
CA ILE A 309 -19.12 -18.65 15.27
C ILE A 309 -19.12 -19.73 16.36
N LYS A 310 -20.18 -19.80 17.18
CA LYS A 310 -20.34 -20.84 18.22
C LYS A 310 -20.34 -22.25 17.63
N TYR A 311 -20.86 -22.45 16.42
CA TYR A 311 -20.82 -23.74 15.72
C TYR A 311 -19.61 -23.90 14.78
N ARG A 312 -18.59 -23.03 14.89
CA ARG A 312 -17.32 -23.08 14.13
C ARG A 312 -17.43 -22.96 12.62
N TYR A 313 -18.50 -22.34 12.12
CA TYR A 313 -18.59 -21.98 10.69
C TYR A 313 -17.56 -20.90 10.32
N TYR A 314 -17.17 -20.04 11.27
CA TYR A 314 -16.13 -19.02 11.15
C TYR A 314 -14.96 -19.30 12.11
N PRO A 315 -14.08 -20.27 11.80
CA PRO A 315 -13.10 -20.78 12.75
C PRO A 315 -11.96 -19.79 13.07
N SER A 316 -11.73 -18.79 12.21
CA SER A 316 -10.63 -17.84 12.32
C SER A 316 -11.08 -16.40 12.53
N LEU A 317 -12.39 -16.12 12.57
CA LEU A 317 -12.89 -14.74 12.60
C LEU A 317 -12.72 -14.14 13.99
N HIS A 318 -11.85 -13.14 14.10
CA HIS A 318 -11.55 -12.42 15.35
C HIS A 318 -12.11 -10.99 15.35
N THR A 319 -12.23 -10.33 14.21
CA THR A 319 -12.59 -8.91 14.18
C THR A 319 -13.77 -8.69 13.25
N VAL A 320 -14.84 -8.09 13.79
CA VAL A 320 -15.96 -7.59 12.99
C VAL A 320 -16.10 -6.10 13.25
N ILE A 321 -16.04 -5.30 12.20
CA ILE A 321 -16.17 -3.84 12.27
C ILE A 321 -17.52 -3.45 11.69
N VAL A 322 -18.30 -2.66 12.40
CA VAL A 322 -19.67 -2.26 12.04
C VAL A 322 -19.93 -0.82 12.44
N GLU A 323 -20.88 -0.15 11.76
CA GLU A 323 -21.34 1.17 12.20
C GLU A 323 -22.29 1.03 13.40
N GLU A 324 -22.25 2.01 14.31
CA GLU A 324 -23.16 2.13 15.47
C GLU A 324 -24.63 1.97 15.11
N THR A 325 -25.04 2.43 13.93
CA THR A 325 -26.43 2.34 13.47
C THR A 325 -26.89 0.92 13.18
N GLN A 326 -25.97 -0.03 12.96
CA GLN A 326 -26.26 -1.42 12.62
C GLN A 326 -26.46 -2.30 13.86
N VAL A 327 -26.13 -1.82 15.07
CA VAL A 327 -26.05 -2.65 16.27
C VAL A 327 -26.78 -2.00 17.45
N ASP A 328 -27.69 -2.76 18.06
CA ASP A 328 -28.19 -2.44 19.41
C ASP A 328 -27.25 -3.04 20.48
N GLU A 329 -27.28 -2.48 21.70
CA GLU A 329 -26.41 -2.90 22.81
C GLU A 329 -26.57 -4.40 23.15
N LYS A 330 -27.77 -4.96 22.96
CA LYS A 330 -28.05 -6.37 23.21
C LYS A 330 -27.37 -7.26 22.18
N THR A 331 -27.41 -6.90 20.90
CA THR A 331 -26.70 -7.60 19.82
C THR A 331 -25.21 -7.57 20.06
N ARG A 332 -24.66 -6.41 20.45
CA ARG A 332 -23.25 -6.29 20.78
C ARG A 332 -22.83 -7.30 21.86
N GLN A 333 -23.59 -7.37 22.96
CA GLN A 333 -23.32 -8.32 24.04
C GLN A 333 -23.43 -9.77 23.58
N VAL A 334 -24.43 -10.10 22.77
CA VAL A 334 -24.61 -11.47 22.22
C VAL A 334 -23.43 -11.87 21.34
N VAL A 335 -22.98 -10.97 20.46
CA VAL A 335 -21.84 -11.24 19.57
C VAL A 335 -20.55 -11.37 20.40
N GLU A 336 -20.28 -10.44 21.32
CA GLU A 336 -19.12 -10.51 22.21
C GLU A 336 -19.13 -11.77 23.10
N GLU A 337 -20.29 -12.19 23.60
CA GLU A 337 -20.44 -13.39 24.43
C GLU A 337 -20.30 -14.69 23.63
N ALA A 338 -20.88 -14.77 22.43
CA ALA A 338 -20.81 -15.94 21.57
C ALA A 338 -19.35 -16.28 21.24
N VAL A 339 -18.51 -15.26 21.02
CA VAL A 339 -17.09 -15.50 20.75
C VAL A 339 -16.27 -15.75 22.02
N ARG A 340 -16.68 -15.20 23.17
CA ARG A 340 -16.00 -15.42 24.46
C ARG A 340 -16.12 -16.84 25.00
N LYS A 341 -17.18 -17.59 24.64
CA LYS A 341 -17.49 -18.92 25.22
C LYS A 341 -16.74 -20.10 24.58
N GLU A 342 -16.09 -19.93 23.43
CA GLU A 342 -15.23 -20.96 22.80
C GLU A 342 -13.74 -20.58 22.89
N ALA A 343 -12.85 -21.55 22.66
CA ALA A 343 -11.40 -21.49 22.87
C ALA A 343 -10.59 -20.55 21.93
N LEU A 344 -11.14 -19.38 21.58
CA LEU A 344 -10.44 -18.27 20.94
C LEU A 344 -10.08 -17.24 22.02
N ARG A 345 -8.85 -17.35 22.52
CA ARG A 345 -8.31 -16.53 23.62
C ARG A 345 -8.43 -15.03 23.29
N GLU A 346 -9.23 -14.31 24.07
CA GLU A 346 -9.04 -12.89 24.45
C GLU A 346 -9.00 -11.80 23.34
N THR A 347 -9.16 -12.12 22.05
CA THR A 347 -8.93 -11.16 20.97
C THR A 347 -10.11 -10.89 20.05
N PHE A 348 -11.27 -11.54 20.23
CA PHE A 348 -12.43 -11.18 19.40
C PHE A 348 -12.97 -9.80 19.75
N ARG A 349 -13.11 -8.94 18.75
CA ARG A 349 -13.49 -7.54 18.94
C ARG A 349 -14.55 -7.14 17.91
N VAL A 350 -15.71 -6.74 18.42
CA VAL A 350 -16.66 -5.95 17.65
C VAL A 350 -16.25 -4.49 17.79
N TYR A 351 -15.73 -3.91 16.72
CA TYR A 351 -15.46 -2.49 16.68
C TYR A 351 -16.67 -1.76 16.13
N VAL A 352 -17.30 -0.98 16.99
CA VAL A 352 -18.41 -0.11 16.61
C VAL A 352 -17.85 1.25 16.25
N VAL A 353 -17.96 1.61 14.97
CA VAL A 353 -17.54 2.92 14.45
C VAL A 353 -18.68 3.91 14.66
N PRO A 354 -18.44 5.12 15.21
CA PRO A 354 -19.47 6.14 15.36
C PRO A 354 -20.09 6.51 14.01
N LYS A 355 -21.39 6.84 14.04
CA LYS A 355 -22.11 7.25 12.83
C LYS A 355 -21.37 8.35 12.06
N GLY A 356 -21.15 8.13 10.76
CA GLY A 356 -20.57 9.11 9.84
C GLY A 356 -19.03 9.23 9.86
N ARG A 357 -18.31 8.24 10.40
CA ARG A 357 -16.82 8.16 10.36
C ARG A 357 -16.28 7.07 9.44
#